data_AF-A0A4Y7KQP3-F1
#
_entry.id   AF-A0A4Y7KQP3-F1
#
_cell.length_a   1.000
_cell.length_b   1.000
_cell.length_c   1.000
_cell.angle_alpha   90.00
_cell.angle_beta   90.00
_cell.angle_gamma   90.00
#
_symmetry.space_group_name_H-M   'P 1'
#
loop_
_entity.id
_entity.type
_entity.pdbx_description
1 polymer ?
#
loop_
_entity_poly.entity_id
_entity_poly.type
_entity_poly.pdbx_seq_one_letter_code
_entity_poly.pdbx_strand_id
1 'polypeptide(L)'
;MTKKNGRKRKTEYQYDTRWASKAVASMSSTAGEITNFEDESLTVQQRAEKEQAELVLLQTGGTLEPYQIKEGSKTHSRSKDTYQTMTVKMLRDLLKERGLMVKGKKDELIARLRGL
;
A
#
# COMPACT_ATOMS: atom_id res chain seq x y z
N MET A 1 -54.89 48.44 15.60
CA MET A 1 -53.55 48.18 16.19
C MET A 1 -52.75 47.36 15.18
N THR A 2 -51.80 47.94 14.45
CA THR A 2 -50.98 47.21 13.46
C THR A 2 -49.60 46.91 14.04
N LYS A 3 -49.33 45.64 14.38
CA LYS A 3 -47.98 45.19 14.77
C LYS A 3 -47.09 45.12 13.52
N LYS A 4 -46.15 46.06 13.38
CA LYS A 4 -45.05 45.96 12.41
C LYS A 4 -44.03 44.97 12.96
N ASN A 5 -43.96 43.79 12.34
CA ASN A 5 -42.96 42.78 12.68
C ASN A 5 -41.59 43.22 12.13
N GLY A 6 -40.63 43.42 13.04
CA GLY A 6 -39.30 43.95 12.72
C GLY A 6 -38.45 43.00 11.86
N ARG A 7 -37.76 43.59 10.88
CA ARG A 7 -36.78 42.93 10.00
C ARG A 7 -35.60 42.40 10.83
N LYS A 8 -35.47 41.09 10.94
CA LYS A 8 -34.30 40.45 11.59
C LYS A 8 -33.07 40.66 10.70
N ARG A 9 -32.01 41.25 11.26
CA ARG A 9 -30.70 41.36 10.59
C ARG A 9 -30.07 39.97 10.51
N LYS A 10 -29.57 39.60 9.32
CA LYS A 10 -28.83 38.35 9.10
C LYS A 10 -27.47 38.45 9.81
N THR A 11 -27.10 37.40 10.52
CA THR A 11 -25.76 37.21 11.10
C THR A 11 -24.71 37.18 9.99
N GLU A 12 -23.60 37.88 10.21
CA GLU A 12 -22.48 37.98 9.28
C GLU A 12 -21.80 36.62 9.12
N TYR A 13 -21.64 36.17 7.88
CA TYR A 13 -21.08 34.86 7.59
C TYR A 13 -19.57 34.92 7.81
N GLN A 14 -19.09 34.35 8.92
CA GLN A 14 -17.67 34.24 9.20
C GLN A 14 -17.10 33.10 8.33
N TYR A 15 -16.33 33.45 7.31
CA TYR A 15 -15.70 32.47 6.41
C TYR A 15 -14.42 31.92 7.05
N ASP A 16 -14.25 30.59 7.07
CA ASP A 16 -13.01 29.98 7.56
C ASP A 16 -11.90 30.08 6.50
N THR A 17 -10.90 30.93 6.75
CA THR A 17 -9.77 31.17 5.85
C THR A 17 -8.53 30.33 6.17
N ARG A 18 -8.58 29.45 7.17
CA ARG A 18 -7.39 28.69 7.63
C ARG A 18 -6.78 27.83 6.52
N TRP A 19 -7.62 27.25 5.67
CA TRP A 19 -7.18 26.44 4.53
C TRP A 19 -6.45 27.30 3.48
N ALA A 20 -6.98 28.49 3.18
CA ALA A 20 -6.39 29.42 2.23
C ALA A 20 -5.05 29.95 2.75
N SER A 21 -4.98 30.32 4.04
CA SER A 21 -3.73 30.74 4.68
C SER A 21 -2.64 29.67 4.65
N LYS A 22 -3.00 28.39 4.85
CA LYS A 22 -2.06 27.28 4.79
C LYS A 22 -1.52 27.05 3.37
N ALA A 23 -2.38 27.17 2.36
CA ALA A 23 -1.97 27.05 0.96
C ALA A 23 -1.00 28.18 0.55
N VAL A 24 -1.31 29.42 0.91
CA VAL A 24 -0.45 30.58 0.63
C VAL A 24 0.93 30.41 1.25
N ALA A 25 1.01 29.96 2.51
CA ALA A 25 2.29 29.69 3.17
C ALA A 25 3.14 28.65 2.41
N SER A 26 2.52 27.56 1.96
CA SER A 26 3.22 26.53 1.16
C SER A 26 3.75 27.07 -0.16
N MET A 27 3.04 27.99 -0.79
CA MET A 27 3.45 28.59 -2.07
C MET A 27 4.56 29.63 -1.90
N SER A 28 4.57 30.37 -0.80
CA SER A 28 5.62 31.33 -0.50
C SER A 28 6.96 30.67 -0.16
N SER A 29 6.96 29.44 0.35
CA SER A 29 8.20 28.74 0.75
C SER A 29 9.00 28.12 -0.41
N THR A 30 8.50 28.09 -1.64
CA THR A 30 9.23 27.51 -2.78
C THR A 30 9.98 28.53 -3.65
N ALA A 31 10.08 29.79 -3.22
CA ALA A 31 10.76 30.84 -3.98
C ALA A 31 11.97 31.39 -3.21
N GLY A 32 13.11 30.70 -3.38
CA GLY A 32 14.43 31.28 -3.16
C GLY A 32 15.32 30.53 -2.18
N GLU A 33 16.10 29.58 -2.69
CA GLU A 33 17.51 29.53 -2.27
C GLU A 33 18.38 29.01 -3.41
N ILE A 34 18.91 29.99 -4.15
CA ILE A 34 20.07 29.83 -5.00
C ILE A 34 21.25 29.87 -4.03
N THR A 35 21.85 28.73 -3.72
CA THR A 35 23.26 28.69 -3.34
C THR A 35 23.92 27.45 -3.92
N ASN A 36 25.13 27.70 -4.44
CA ASN A 36 26.20 26.75 -4.73
C ASN A 36 26.33 26.31 -6.20
N PHE A 37 27.26 27.04 -6.81
CA PHE A 37 28.00 26.77 -8.03
C PHE A 37 28.87 25.49 -7.85
N GLU A 38 29.21 24.86 -8.98
CA GLU A 38 30.01 23.63 -9.18
C GLU A 38 29.27 22.29 -9.05
N ASP A 39 28.84 21.72 -10.19
CA ASP A 39 29.45 20.49 -10.77
C ASP A 39 28.70 20.09 -12.07
N GLU A 40 29.41 20.19 -13.18
CA GLU A 40 28.90 20.32 -14.56
C GLU A 40 28.64 18.97 -15.27
N SER A 41 28.30 17.88 -14.56
CA SER A 41 28.11 16.57 -15.22
C SER A 41 27.01 15.64 -14.71
N LEU A 42 26.23 16.02 -13.68
CA LEU A 42 25.23 15.12 -13.06
C LEU A 42 23.75 15.48 -13.30
N THR A 43 23.46 16.59 -14.00
CA THR A 43 22.11 17.18 -14.00
C THR A 43 21.15 16.65 -15.07
N VAL A 44 21.61 15.99 -16.14
CA VAL A 44 20.74 15.54 -17.24
C VAL A 44 20.04 14.20 -16.93
N GLN A 45 20.75 13.24 -16.33
CA GLN A 45 20.18 11.94 -15.99
C GLN A 45 19.14 12.03 -14.85
N GLN A 46 19.42 12.81 -13.80
CA GLN A 46 18.49 12.96 -12.68
C GLN A 46 17.17 13.67 -13.07
N ARG A 47 17.17 14.53 -14.11
CA ARG A 47 15.93 15.13 -14.61
C ARG A 47 15.09 14.12 -15.39
N ALA A 48 15.73 13.34 -16.26
CA ALA A 48 15.04 12.33 -17.05
C ALA A 48 14.37 11.26 -16.16
N GLU A 49 15.05 10.82 -15.10
CA GLU A 49 14.49 9.85 -14.15
C GLU A 49 13.34 10.43 -13.32
N LYS A 50 13.45 11.70 -12.91
CA LYS A 50 12.40 12.38 -12.16
C LYS A 50 11.14 12.60 -13.00
N GLU A 51 11.28 12.99 -14.27
CA GLU A 51 10.15 13.14 -15.21
C GLU A 51 9.50 11.79 -15.55
N GLN A 52 10.29 10.72 -15.70
CA GLN A 52 9.79 9.36 -15.89
C GLN A 52 9.02 8.86 -14.67
N ALA A 53 9.52 9.10 -13.45
CA ALA A 53 8.87 8.69 -12.21
C ALA A 53 7.56 9.48 -11.94
N GLU A 54 7.53 10.76 -12.31
CA GLU A 54 6.33 11.60 -12.21
C GLU A 54 5.22 11.13 -13.16
N LEU A 55 5.56 10.82 -14.41
CA LEU A 55 4.59 10.29 -15.38
C LEU A 55 4.03 8.92 -14.99
N VAL A 56 4.84 8.03 -14.39
CA VAL A 56 4.38 6.71 -13.93
C VAL A 56 3.41 6.81 -12.75
N LEU A 57 3.66 7.75 -11.82
CA LEU A 57 2.78 7.97 -10.67
C LEU A 57 1.40 8.53 -11.08
N LEU A 58 1.36 9.40 -12.09
CA LEU A 58 0.11 9.97 -12.61
C LEU A 58 -0.70 8.97 -13.44
N GLN A 59 -0.03 8.06 -14.16
CA GLN A 59 -0.68 6.99 -14.92
C GLN A 59 -1.34 5.95 -14.00
N THR A 60 -0.78 5.74 -12.81
CA THR A 60 -1.25 4.76 -11.82
C THR A 60 -1.96 5.49 -10.69
N GLY A 61 -3.15 6.03 -10.98
CA GLY A 61 -3.90 6.90 -10.08
C GLY A 61 -3.94 6.43 -8.61
N GLY A 62 -3.30 7.20 -7.73
CA GLY A 62 -3.49 7.18 -6.28
C GLY A 62 -2.38 6.48 -5.48
N THR A 63 -1.84 7.20 -4.50
CA THR A 63 -1.07 6.63 -3.39
C THR A 63 -2.01 5.77 -2.55
N LEU A 64 -2.07 4.47 -2.84
CA LEU A 64 -2.75 3.52 -1.99
C LEU A 64 -1.91 3.35 -0.72
N GLU A 65 -2.46 3.78 0.42
CA GLU A 65 -1.95 3.42 1.74
C GLU A 65 -1.74 1.90 1.77
N PRO A 66 -0.54 1.40 2.14
CA PRO A 66 -0.30 -0.02 2.20
C PRO A 66 -1.19 -0.59 3.31
N TYR A 67 -2.27 -1.26 2.92
CA TYR A 67 -3.00 -2.10 3.85
C TYR A 67 -2.00 -3.11 4.39
N GLN A 68 -1.66 -2.99 5.68
CA GLN A 68 -0.91 -4.00 6.41
C GLN A 68 -1.79 -5.25 6.44
N ILE A 69 -1.64 -6.09 5.42
CA ILE A 69 -2.08 -7.46 5.46
C ILE A 69 -1.38 -8.02 6.69
N LYS A 70 -2.17 -8.43 7.67
CA LYS A 70 -1.69 -9.12 8.86
C LYS A 70 -1.24 -10.50 8.37
N GLU A 71 -0.06 -10.54 7.78
CA GLU A 71 0.68 -11.74 7.42
C GLU A 71 1.03 -12.41 8.76
N GLY A 72 0.05 -13.10 9.33
CA GLY A 72 0.29 -14.12 10.32
C GLY A 72 1.13 -15.17 9.62
N SER A 73 2.44 -14.99 9.68
CA SER A 73 3.45 -15.92 9.18
C SER A 73 3.32 -17.19 10.00
N LYS A 74 2.37 -18.04 9.60
CA LYS A 74 2.48 -19.48 9.73
C LYS A 74 3.94 -19.78 9.37
N THR A 75 4.69 -20.36 10.27
CA THR A 75 6.07 -20.77 9.99
C THR A 75 5.96 -21.98 9.07
N HIS A 76 5.92 -21.70 7.77
CA HIS A 76 6.06 -22.74 6.77
C HIS A 76 7.56 -22.91 6.63
N SER A 77 8.12 -23.91 7.30
CA SER A 77 9.47 -24.36 6.98
C SER A 77 9.48 -24.76 5.50
N ARG A 78 10.60 -24.63 4.79
CA ARG A 78 10.66 -24.87 3.33
C ARG A 78 10.06 -26.20 2.86
N SER A 79 10.15 -27.25 3.68
CA SER A 79 9.51 -28.57 3.46
C SER A 79 8.01 -28.58 3.73
N LYS A 80 7.51 -27.67 4.58
CA LYS A 80 6.09 -27.41 4.79
C LYS A 80 5.43 -26.92 3.51
N ASP A 81 6.04 -25.96 2.84
CA ASP A 81 5.49 -25.39 1.60
C ASP A 81 5.41 -26.42 0.47
N THR A 82 6.43 -27.27 0.31
CA THR A 82 6.49 -28.26 -0.76
C THR A 82 5.28 -29.21 -0.76
N TYR A 83 4.87 -29.71 0.40
CA TYR A 83 3.71 -30.62 0.47
C TYR A 83 2.36 -29.89 0.49
N GLN A 84 2.33 -28.63 0.91
CA GLN A 84 1.07 -27.87 0.97
C GLN A 84 0.59 -27.49 -0.43
N THR A 85 1.53 -27.18 -1.35
CA THR A 85 1.26 -26.86 -2.76
C THR A 85 0.85 -28.08 -3.59
N MET A 86 1.24 -29.29 -3.18
CA MET A 86 0.83 -30.53 -3.86
C MET A 86 -0.66 -30.83 -3.66
N THR A 87 -1.28 -31.42 -4.70
CA THR A 87 -2.66 -31.91 -4.64
C THR A 87 -2.73 -33.26 -3.91
N VAL A 88 -3.92 -33.62 -3.43
CA VAL A 88 -4.13 -34.88 -2.68
C VAL A 88 -3.70 -36.11 -3.48
N LYS A 89 -3.88 -36.10 -4.80
CA LYS A 89 -3.45 -37.20 -5.68
C LYS A 89 -1.92 -37.40 -5.60
N MET A 90 -1.15 -36.33 -5.81
CA MET A 90 0.31 -36.36 -5.71
C MET A 90 0.79 -36.76 -4.31
N LEU A 91 0.12 -36.28 -3.25
CA LEU A 91 0.44 -36.68 -1.88
C LEU A 91 0.21 -38.18 -1.64
N ARG A 92 -0.86 -38.74 -2.21
CA ARG A 92 -1.17 -40.18 -2.14
C ARG A 92 -0.17 -41.03 -2.91
N ASP A 93 0.26 -40.57 -4.08
CA ASP A 93 1.25 -41.27 -4.89
C ASP A 93 2.61 -41.33 -4.18
N LEU A 94 3.07 -40.22 -3.59
CA LEU A 94 4.31 -40.18 -2.79
C LEU A 94 4.23 -41.08 -1.54
N LEU A 95 3.08 -41.16 -0.90
CA LEU A 95 2.88 -42.08 0.24
C LEU A 95 2.91 -43.54 -0.23
N LYS A 96 2.31 -43.85 -1.38
CA LYS A 96 2.33 -45.20 -1.96
C LYS A 96 3.75 -45.62 -2.34
N GLU A 97 4.52 -44.72 -2.94
CA GLU A 97 5.93 -44.95 -3.28
C GLU A 97 6.78 -45.23 -2.03
N ARG A 98 6.47 -44.56 -0.92
CA ARG A 98 7.11 -44.79 0.39
C ARG A 98 6.50 -45.95 1.19
N GLY A 99 5.47 -46.64 0.68
CA GLY A 99 4.79 -47.72 1.40
C GLY A 99 4.00 -47.28 2.64
N LEU A 100 3.64 -46.00 2.74
CA LEU A 100 2.88 -45.43 3.84
C LEU A 100 1.36 -45.47 3.57
N MET A 101 0.57 -45.36 4.64
CA MET A 101 -0.89 -45.43 4.54
C MET A 101 -1.47 -44.20 3.80
N VAL A 102 -2.23 -44.46 2.74
CA VAL A 102 -2.75 -43.47 1.77
C VAL A 102 -4.13 -42.91 2.16
N LYS A 103 -4.77 -43.50 3.18
CA LYS A 103 -6.10 -43.12 3.66
C LYS A 103 -6.03 -41.94 4.63
N GLY A 104 -6.92 -40.96 4.51
CA GLY A 104 -6.98 -39.81 5.43
C GLY A 104 -7.28 -38.48 4.73
N LYS A 105 -7.37 -37.42 5.53
CA LYS A 105 -7.49 -36.02 5.07
C LYS A 105 -6.16 -35.49 4.51
N LYS A 106 -6.19 -34.43 3.69
CA LYS A 106 -4.98 -33.83 3.08
C LYS A 106 -3.90 -33.53 4.13
N ASP A 107 -4.29 -32.96 5.28
CA ASP A 107 -3.34 -32.61 6.34
C ASP A 107 -2.69 -33.83 6.99
N GLU A 108 -3.42 -34.94 7.15
CA GLU A 108 -2.86 -36.19 7.66
C GLU A 108 -1.82 -36.79 6.68
N LEU A 109 -2.09 -36.71 5.38
CA LEU A 109 -1.15 -37.16 4.35
C LEU A 109 0.14 -36.32 4.40
N ILE A 110 -0.02 -35.02 4.56
CA ILE A 110 1.10 -34.08 4.69
C ILE A 110 1.89 -34.33 5.98
N ALA A 111 1.22 -34.58 7.12
CA ALA A 111 1.86 -34.89 8.39
C ALA A 111 2.74 -36.16 8.25
N ARG A 112 2.19 -37.23 7.66
CA ARG A 112 2.95 -38.47 7.38
C ARG A 112 4.16 -38.23 6.49
N LEU A 113 4.01 -37.45 5.41
CA LEU A 113 5.14 -37.14 4.51
C LEU A 113 6.23 -36.32 5.20
N ARG A 114 5.86 -35.50 6.19
CA ARG A 114 6.79 -34.74 7.03
C ARG A 114 7.39 -35.55 8.19
N GLY A 115 6.83 -36.71 8.50
CA GLY A 115 7.20 -37.50 9.69
C GLY A 115 6.70 -36.88 11.00
N LEU A 116 5.58 -36.17 10.97
CA LEU A 116 4.87 -35.60 12.12
C LEU A 116 3.70 -36.47 12.57
#